data_AF-R9IQI3-F1
#
_entry.id   AF-R9IQI3-F1
#
_cell.length_a   1.000
_cell.length_b   1.000
_cell.length_c   1.000
_cell.angle_alpha   90.00
_cell.angle_beta   90.00
_cell.angle_gamma   90.00
#
_symmetry.space_group_name_H-M   'P 1'
#
loop_
_entity.id
_entity.type
_entity.pdbx_description
1 polymer ?
#
loop_
_entity_poly.entity_id
_entity_poly.type
_entity_poly.pdbx_seq_one_letter_code
_entity_poly.pdbx_strand_id
1 'polypeptide(L)'
;MRYPLAAMEFVKKLGRDFTFKITQVIGLTNDDAVSTEHRPFKQMTERLNRTYKASHRHTNGFDNIDGANYHLALWVAYYNFLRPHKHNKCKVLNEVEMLQGADNMPGKWQLLIFLGQQTILNMQKNDTAQTERSCCQ
;
A
#
# COMPACT_ATOMS: atom_id res chain seq x y z
N MET A 1 16.41 10.84 -16.48
CA MET A 1 16.77 10.05 -17.68
C MET A 1 18.04 10.65 -18.27
N ARG A 2 19.19 9.96 -18.21
CA ARG A 2 20.50 10.50 -18.65
C ARG A 2 21.36 9.49 -19.44
N TYR A 3 20.82 8.31 -19.71
CA TYR A 3 21.55 7.18 -20.30
C TYR A 3 21.85 7.34 -21.80
N PRO A 4 20.97 7.93 -22.64
CA PRO A 4 21.28 8.12 -24.07
C PRO A 4 22.42 9.11 -24.29
N LEU A 5 22.40 10.24 -23.56
CA LEU A 5 23.45 11.26 -23.60
C LEU A 5 24.79 10.71 -23.09
N ALA A 6 24.78 9.92 -22.02
CA ALA A 6 25.99 9.28 -21.51
C ALA A 6 26.57 8.27 -22.52
N ALA A 7 25.73 7.45 -23.15
CA ALA A 7 26.18 6.51 -24.18
C ALA A 7 26.75 7.23 -25.42
N MET A 8 26.12 8.33 -25.85
CA MET A 8 26.67 9.19 -26.92
C MET A 8 28.03 9.79 -26.57
N GLU A 9 28.22 10.24 -25.32
CA GLU A 9 29.51 10.71 -24.80
C GLU A 9 30.59 9.62 -24.83
N PHE A 10 30.25 8.39 -24.43
CA PHE A 10 31.19 7.26 -24.46
C PHE A 10 31.60 6.88 -25.88
N VAL A 11 30.67 6.84 -26.83
CA VAL A 11 30.99 6.57 -28.25
C VAL A 11 31.88 7.67 -28.83
N LYS A 12 31.64 8.94 -28.46
CA LYS A 12 32.47 10.07 -28.90
C LYS A 12 33.90 10.00 -28.36
N LYS A 13 34.09 9.54 -27.11
CA LYS A 13 35.40 9.51 -26.43
C LYS A 13 36.19 8.22 -26.65
N LEU A 14 35.53 7.08 -26.75
CA LEU A 14 36.15 5.75 -26.78
C LEU A 14 36.02 5.06 -28.15
N GLY A 15 35.38 5.71 -29.13
CA GLY A 15 35.24 5.18 -30.48
C GLY A 15 34.07 4.19 -30.64
N ARG A 16 33.88 3.72 -31.87
CA ARG A 16 32.73 2.86 -32.25
C ARG A 16 32.77 1.47 -31.62
N ASP A 17 33.92 1.03 -31.16
CA ASP A 17 34.09 -0.27 -30.49
C ASP A 17 33.41 -0.28 -29.10
N PHE A 18 33.11 0.90 -28.55
CA PHE A 18 32.40 1.10 -27.28
C PHE A 18 30.93 1.48 -27.47
N THR A 19 30.29 0.94 -28.51
CA THR A 19 28.85 1.18 -28.77
C THR A 19 28.00 0.27 -27.89
N PHE A 20 27.27 0.87 -26.95
CA PHE A 20 26.32 0.14 -26.12
C PHE A 20 24.99 -0.06 -26.84
N LYS A 21 24.51 -1.31 -26.91
CA LYS A 21 23.12 -1.58 -27.27
C LYS A 21 22.24 -1.27 -26.06
N ILE A 22 21.69 -0.05 -26.03
CA ILE A 22 20.74 0.35 -24.99
C ILE A 22 19.42 -0.38 -25.24
N THR A 23 19.23 -1.52 -24.59
CA THR A 23 17.91 -2.17 -24.55
C THR A 23 17.05 -1.40 -23.55
N GLN A 24 16.17 -0.55 -24.05
CA GLN A 24 15.19 0.13 -23.21
C GLN A 24 14.25 -0.92 -22.64
N VAL A 25 14.25 -1.08 -21.32
CA VAL A 25 13.35 -2.01 -20.64
C VAL A 25 11.91 -1.60 -20.91
N ILE A 26 11.12 -2.54 -21.45
CA ILE A 26 9.70 -2.37 -21.76
C ILE A 26 8.99 -1.95 -20.47
N GLY A 27 8.41 -0.74 -20.48
CA GLY A 27 7.93 -0.08 -19.28
C GLY A 27 7.94 1.45 -19.40
N LEU A 28 8.75 2.01 -20.31
CA LEU A 28 8.68 3.42 -20.68
C LEU A 28 7.63 3.67 -21.78
N THR A 29 7.64 2.86 -22.84
CA THR A 29 6.68 2.85 -23.95
C THR A 29 5.75 1.64 -23.82
N ASN A 30 4.47 1.85 -24.11
CA ASN A 30 3.45 0.81 -24.11
C ASN A 30 3.40 0.19 -25.51
N ASP A 31 3.60 -1.11 -25.61
CA ASP A 31 3.56 -1.82 -26.89
C ASP A 31 2.18 -2.48 -27.14
N ASP A 32 1.23 -2.34 -26.19
CA ASP A 32 -0.12 -2.89 -26.25
C ASP A 32 -1.19 -1.87 -25.80
N ALA A 33 -2.39 -1.99 -26.39
CA ALA A 33 -3.52 -1.10 -26.11
C ALA A 33 -4.01 -1.19 -24.64
N VAL A 34 -3.92 -2.39 -24.04
CA VAL A 34 -4.36 -2.67 -22.67
C VAL A 34 -3.47 -1.95 -21.64
N SER A 35 -2.14 -1.99 -21.81
CA SER A 35 -1.22 -1.23 -20.93
C SER A 35 -1.36 0.29 -21.08
N THR A 36 -1.88 0.77 -22.23
CA THR A 36 -2.18 2.20 -22.43
C THR A 36 -3.39 2.63 -21.64
N GLU A 37 -4.46 1.85 -21.66
CA GLU A 37 -5.67 2.11 -20.87
C GLU A 37 -5.38 2.06 -19.35
N HIS A 38 -4.63 1.05 -18.88
CA HIS A 38 -4.43 0.83 -17.45
C HIS A 38 -3.18 1.50 -16.85
N ARG A 39 -2.42 2.27 -17.63
CA ARG A 39 -1.23 3.00 -17.16
C ARG A 39 -1.46 3.89 -15.93
N PRO A 40 -2.59 4.62 -15.80
CA PRO A 40 -2.85 5.43 -14.62
C PRO A 40 -2.88 4.61 -13.32
N PHE A 41 -3.44 3.39 -13.37
CA PHE A 41 -3.50 2.51 -12.20
C PHE A 41 -2.12 2.04 -11.76
N LYS A 42 -1.23 1.70 -12.70
CA LYS A 42 0.16 1.35 -12.39
C LYS A 42 0.85 2.48 -11.61
N GLN A 43 0.76 3.71 -12.11
CA GLN A 43 1.37 4.85 -11.44
C GLN A 43 0.77 5.10 -10.05
N MET A 44 -0.54 4.88 -9.88
CA MET A 44 -1.21 5.01 -8.59
C MET A 44 -0.68 3.97 -7.58
N THR A 45 -0.60 2.69 -7.98
CA THR A 45 -0.03 1.61 -7.16
C THR A 45 1.45 1.86 -6.83
N GLU A 46 2.24 2.35 -7.77
CA GLU A 46 3.65 2.70 -7.54
C GLU A 46 3.83 3.87 -6.56
N ARG A 47 2.95 4.87 -6.61
CA ARG A 47 2.95 5.99 -5.64
C ARG A 47 2.58 5.48 -4.25
N LEU A 48 1.54 4.66 -4.15
CA LEU A 48 1.13 4.02 -2.89
C LEU A 48 2.27 3.21 -2.28
N ASN A 49 2.93 2.34 -3.06
CA ASN A 49 4.06 1.53 -2.61
C ASN A 49 5.26 2.37 -2.16
N ARG A 50 5.53 3.50 -2.83
CA ARG A 50 6.57 4.43 -2.37
C ARG A 50 6.21 5.06 -1.03
N THR A 51 4.97 5.48 -0.83
CA THR A 51 4.52 6.02 0.46
C THR A 51 4.61 4.97 1.57
N TYR A 52 4.18 3.74 1.31
CA TYR A 52 4.31 2.63 2.26
C TYR A 52 5.76 2.36 2.67
N LYS A 53 6.67 2.23 1.70
CA LYS A 53 8.10 2.01 1.96
C LYS A 53 8.74 3.16 2.76
N ALA A 54 8.32 4.41 2.48
CA ALA A 54 8.82 5.57 3.20
C ALA A 54 8.39 5.56 4.68
N SER A 55 7.15 5.18 5.00
CA SER A 55 6.70 5.02 6.38
C SER A 55 7.38 3.85 7.10
N HIS A 56 7.68 2.77 6.37
CA HIS A 56 8.31 1.58 6.95
C HIS A 56 9.82 1.76 7.23
N ARG A 57 10.51 2.66 6.52
CA ARG A 57 11.96 2.85 6.63
C ARG A 57 12.44 3.14 8.05
N HIS A 58 11.60 3.70 8.92
CA HIS A 58 11.99 4.09 10.28
C HIS A 58 11.96 2.92 11.29
N THR A 59 11.38 1.76 10.96
CA THR A 59 11.17 0.68 11.94
C THR A 59 12.34 -0.31 12.05
N ASN A 60 13.45 -0.13 11.32
CA ASN A 60 14.62 -1.05 11.29
C ASN A 60 14.32 -2.53 10.97
N GLY A 61 13.13 -2.83 10.43
CA GLY A 61 12.65 -4.20 10.19
C GLY A 61 11.71 -4.69 11.29
N PHE A 62 11.15 -5.89 11.11
CA PHE A 62 10.38 -6.59 12.15
C PHE A 62 11.12 -7.87 12.51
N ASP A 63 11.20 -8.19 13.80
CA ASP A 63 11.88 -9.40 14.27
C ASP A 63 11.07 -10.69 14.01
N ASN A 64 9.79 -10.56 13.62
CA ASN A 64 8.91 -11.68 13.29
C ASN A 64 7.86 -11.33 12.21
N ILE A 65 7.27 -12.36 11.60
CA ILE A 65 6.25 -12.24 10.54
C ILE A 65 4.98 -11.58 11.06
N ASP A 66 4.57 -11.90 12.29
CA ASP A 66 3.34 -11.35 12.89
C ASP A 66 3.42 -9.83 13.04
N GLY A 67 4.55 -9.31 13.51
CA GLY A 67 4.83 -7.88 13.64
C GLY A 67 4.76 -7.17 12.28
N ALA A 68 5.27 -7.80 11.23
CA ALA A 68 5.14 -7.29 9.86
C ALA A 68 3.67 -7.24 9.41
N ASN A 69 2.90 -8.29 9.70
CA ASN A 69 1.47 -8.35 9.38
C ASN A 69 0.67 -7.30 10.15
N TYR A 70 0.91 -7.13 11.46
CA TYR A 70 0.25 -6.13 12.28
C TYR A 70 0.54 -4.71 11.79
N HIS A 71 1.81 -4.41 11.48
CA HIS A 71 2.17 -3.11 10.94
C HIS A 71 1.50 -2.84 9.59
N LEU A 72 1.47 -3.82 8.69
CA LEU A 72 0.79 -3.68 7.41
C LEU A 72 -0.71 -3.41 7.61
N ALA A 73 -1.38 -4.16 8.48
CA ALA A 73 -2.79 -3.97 8.81
C ALA A 73 -3.07 -2.57 9.39
N LEU A 74 -2.24 -2.12 10.35
CA LEU A 74 -2.33 -0.78 10.94
C LEU A 74 -2.10 0.32 9.90
N TRP A 75 -1.12 0.13 9.01
CA TRP A 75 -0.84 1.09 7.95
C TRP A 75 -1.99 1.20 6.95
N VAL A 76 -2.58 0.07 6.54
CA VAL A 76 -3.75 0.03 5.66
C VAL A 76 -4.94 0.72 6.33
N ALA A 77 -5.17 0.44 7.63
CA ALA A 77 -6.24 1.06 8.39
C ALA A 77 -6.06 2.59 8.45
N TYR A 78 -4.85 3.03 8.80
CA TYR A 78 -4.50 4.44 8.82
C TYR A 78 -4.67 5.10 7.45
N TYR A 79 -4.12 4.52 6.39
CA TYR A 79 -4.10 5.14 5.06
C TYR A 79 -5.50 5.30 4.47
N ASN A 80 -6.37 4.31 4.64
CA ASN A 80 -7.69 4.31 4.00
C ASN A 80 -8.76 5.03 4.82
N PHE A 81 -8.80 4.81 6.13
CA PHE A 81 -9.93 5.23 6.98
C PHE A 81 -9.64 6.44 7.85
N LEU A 82 -8.35 6.74 8.12
CA LEU A 82 -7.98 7.79 9.08
C LEU A 82 -7.23 8.96 8.48
N ARG A 83 -6.38 8.70 7.48
CA ARG A 83 -5.49 9.70 6.88
C ARG A 83 -6.25 10.58 5.89
N PRO A 84 -6.27 11.91 6.09
CA PRO A 84 -6.75 12.85 5.08
C PRO A 84 -5.81 12.90 3.88
N HIS A 85 -6.36 12.91 2.67
CA HIS A 85 -5.57 12.99 1.44
C HIS A 85 -5.79 14.31 0.71
N LYS A 86 -4.69 15.02 0.39
CA LYS A 86 -4.76 16.30 -0.35
C LYS A 86 -5.49 16.19 -1.68
N HIS A 87 -5.25 15.11 -2.42
CA HIS A 87 -5.91 14.85 -3.71
C HIS A 87 -7.40 14.50 -3.56
N ASN A 88 -7.83 14.12 -2.35
CA ASN A 88 -9.23 13.82 -2.03
C ASN A 88 -9.87 14.93 -1.18
N LYS A 89 -9.56 16.21 -1.47
CA LYS A 89 -10.12 17.36 -0.74
C LYS A 89 -9.93 17.31 0.78
N CYS A 90 -8.80 16.76 1.23
CA CYS A 90 -8.52 16.52 2.65
C CYS A 90 -9.53 15.60 3.35
N LYS A 91 -10.18 14.71 2.59
CA LYS A 91 -11.00 13.61 3.12
C LYS A 91 -10.21 12.30 3.15
N VAL A 92 -10.67 11.38 3.98
CA VAL A 92 -10.19 9.98 3.99
C VAL A 92 -10.68 9.27 2.72
N LEU A 93 -10.04 8.18 2.32
CA LEU A 93 -10.46 7.45 1.10
C LEU A 93 -11.78 6.71 1.33
N ASN A 94 -11.90 6.07 2.48
CA ASN A 94 -13.06 5.30 2.88
C ASN A 94 -13.67 5.94 4.12
N GLU A 95 -14.76 6.69 3.93
CA GLU A 95 -15.49 7.31 5.04
C GLU A 95 -16.31 6.24 5.79
N VAL A 96 -16.23 6.26 7.11
CA VAL A 96 -17.00 5.39 8.00
C VAL A 96 -17.73 6.30 9.00
N GLU A 97 -19.06 6.26 8.98
CA GLU A 97 -19.92 7.14 9.78
C GLU A 97 -19.55 7.11 11.26
N MET A 98 -19.32 5.92 11.82
CA MET A 98 -18.92 5.76 13.23
C MET A 98 -17.62 6.50 13.58
N LEU A 99 -16.66 6.61 12.64
CA LEU A 99 -15.40 7.32 12.87
C LEU A 99 -15.50 8.83 12.70
N GLN A 100 -16.60 9.35 12.10
CA GLN A 100 -16.82 10.79 11.94
C GLN A 100 -17.15 11.47 13.27
N GLY A 101 -17.80 10.75 14.19
CA GLY A 101 -18.15 11.27 15.53
C GLY A 101 -16.97 11.39 16.51
N ALA A 102 -15.77 10.95 16.12
CA ALA A 102 -14.57 11.08 16.94
C ALA A 102 -13.76 12.32 16.54
N ASP A 103 -13.63 13.26 17.48
CA ASP A 103 -13.04 14.60 17.24
C ASP A 103 -11.55 14.56 16.88
N ASN A 104 -10.79 13.59 17.41
CA ASN A 104 -9.35 13.54 17.26
C ASN A 104 -8.84 12.14 16.90
N MET A 105 -7.61 12.08 16.41
CA MET A 105 -6.97 10.83 15.98
C MET A 105 -6.86 9.77 17.10
N PRO A 106 -6.49 10.12 18.34
CA PRO A 106 -6.57 9.17 19.46
C PRO A 106 -7.96 8.57 19.65
N GLY A 107 -9.02 9.38 19.61
CA GLY A 107 -10.40 8.91 19.72
C GLY A 107 -10.80 7.96 18.59
N LYS A 108 -10.39 8.27 17.36
CA LYS A 108 -10.62 7.38 16.21
C LYS A 108 -9.93 6.02 16.38
N TRP A 109 -8.70 6.01 16.90
CA TRP A 109 -7.99 4.76 17.20
C TRP A 109 -8.65 3.97 18.34
N GLN A 110 -9.08 4.65 19.40
CA GLN A 110 -9.80 4.01 20.51
C GLN A 110 -11.10 3.36 20.04
N LEU A 111 -11.84 4.02 19.13
CA LEU A 111 -13.05 3.44 18.55
C LEU A 111 -12.75 2.21 17.68
N LEU A 112 -11.69 2.24 16.87
CA LEU A 112 -11.26 1.07 16.10
C LEU A 112 -10.88 -0.11 16.99
N ILE A 113 -10.17 0.14 18.10
CA ILE A 113 -9.81 -0.89 19.09
C ILE A 113 -11.07 -1.48 19.71
N PHE A 114 -12.00 -0.62 20.14
CA PHE A 114 -13.29 -1.05 20.70
C PHE A 114 -14.08 -1.91 19.72
N LEU A 115 -14.21 -1.48 18.47
CA LEU A 115 -14.87 -2.25 17.40
C LEU A 115 -14.19 -3.60 17.14
N GLY A 116 -12.86 -3.62 17.16
CA GLY A 116 -12.08 -4.86 17.05
C GLY A 116 -12.40 -5.83 18.20
N GLN A 117 -12.45 -5.34 19.44
CA GLN A 117 -12.81 -6.14 20.61
C GLN A 117 -14.24 -6.71 20.50
N GLN A 118 -15.23 -5.90 20.09
CA GLN A 118 -16.60 -6.37 19.87
C GLN A 118 -16.67 -7.47 18.80
N THR A 119 -15.89 -7.30 17.73
CA THR A 119 -15.82 -8.28 16.64
C THR A 119 -15.25 -9.61 17.13
N ILE A 120 -14.16 -9.58 17.90
CA ILE A 120 -13.55 -10.78 18.50
C ILE A 120 -14.54 -11.50 19.43
N LEU A 121 -15.24 -10.76 20.28
CA LEU A 121 -16.26 -11.32 21.17
C LEU A 121 -17.40 -12.00 20.39
N ASN A 122 -17.82 -11.41 19.27
CA ASN A 122 -18.86 -11.99 18.42
C ASN A 122 -18.36 -13.26 17.70
N MET A 123 -17.12 -13.28 17.22
CA MET A 123 -16.50 -14.48 16.64
C MET A 123 -16.47 -15.62 17.66
N GLN A 124 -16.00 -15.36 18.87
CA GLN A 124 -15.95 -16.35 19.95
C GLN A 124 -17.33 -16.93 20.27
N LYS A 125 -18.36 -16.08 20.38
CA LYS A 125 -19.75 -16.53 20.62
C LYS A 125 -20.26 -17.43 19.48
N ASN A 126 -19.97 -17.06 18.23
CA ASN A 126 -20.40 -17.83 17.06
C ASN A 126 -19.69 -19.19 16.96
N ASP A 127 -18.40 -19.25 17.26
CA ASP A 127 -17.62 -20.50 17.28
C ASP A 127 -18.10 -21.46 18.39
N THR A 128 -18.46 -20.90 19.56
CA THR A 128 -19.03 -21.68 20.66
C THR A 128 -20.41 -22.24 20.28
N ALA A 129 -21.26 -21.42 19.65
CA ALA A 129 -22.57 -21.84 19.17
C ALA A 129 -22.51 -22.88 18.03
N GLN A 130 -21.48 -22.84 17.18
CA GLN A 130 -21.25 -23.88 16.16
C GLN A 130 -20.76 -25.19 16.77
N THR A 131 -19.90 -25.12 17.78
CA THR A 131 -19.41 -26.31 18.50
C THR A 131 -20.53 -27.01 19.26
N GLU A 132 -21.40 -26.24 19.95
CA GLU A 132 -22.58 -26.78 20.64
C GLU A 132 -23.56 -27.45 19.66
N ARG A 133 -23.79 -26.85 18.49
CA ARG A 133 -24.66 -27.44 17.45
C ARG A 133 -24.07 -28.71 16.83
N SER A 134 -22.75 -28.77 16.66
CA SER A 134 -22.05 -29.97 16.17
C SER A 134 -22.00 -31.09 17.21
N CYS A 135 -22.08 -30.78 18.50
CA CYS A 135 -22.10 -31.77 19.58
C CYS A 135 -23.49 -32.39 19.81
N CYS A 136 -24.55 -31.73 19.30
CA CYS A 136 -25.94 -32.19 19.42
C CYS A 136 -26.47 -32.90 18.15
N GLN A 137 -25.59 -33.30 17.22
CA GLN A 137 -25.90 -34.20 16.09
C GLN A 137 -25.19 -35.54 16.28
#